data_AF-A0A381LBH5-F1
#
_entry.id   AF-A0A381LBH5-F1
#
_cell.length_a   1.000
_cell.length_b   1.000
_cell.length_c   1.000
_cell.angle_alpha   90.00
_cell.angle_beta   90.00
_cell.angle_gamma   90.00
#
_symmetry.space_group_name_H-M   'P 1'
#
loop_
_entity.id
_entity.type
_entity.pdbx_description
1 polymer ?
#
loop_
_entity_poly.entity_id
_entity_poly.type
_entity_poly.pdbx_seq_one_letter_code
_entity_poly.pdbx_strand_id
1 'polypeptide(L)'
;AALAACLQSSDCVMIQRNKPADCLRSPLLETMPTKCQQLKKGYGQCKRGMVDMRKRFRGNQPIAIGKENGVETPSEQLYAGKPAFSGAVKVTDGQEPAEKDWREIENEKYREENQI
;
A
#
# COMPACT_ATOMS: atom_id res chain seq x y z
N ALA A 1 -0.61 -4.04 -20.76
CA ALA A 1 0.28 -4.56 -21.82
C ALA A 1 1.15 -5.73 -21.36
N ALA A 2 1.86 -5.63 -20.22
CA ALA A 2 2.80 -6.66 -19.76
C ALA A 2 2.23 -8.10 -19.67
N LEU A 3 0.99 -8.26 -19.19
CA LEU A 3 0.34 -9.57 -19.09
C LEU A 3 0.12 -10.21 -20.47
N ALA A 4 -0.35 -9.44 -21.46
CA ALA A 4 -0.61 -9.94 -22.80
C ALA A 4 0.67 -10.45 -23.48
N ALA A 5 1.77 -9.70 -23.34
CA ALA A 5 3.09 -10.13 -23.83
C ALA A 5 3.55 -11.42 -23.13
N CYS A 6 3.33 -11.55 -21.81
CA CYS A 6 3.66 -12.76 -21.06
C CYS A 6 2.89 -13.99 -21.57
N LEU A 7 1.59 -13.83 -21.85
CA LEU A 7 0.76 -14.90 -22.37
C LEU A 7 1.18 -15.30 -23.80
N GLN A 8 1.51 -14.34 -24.65
CA GLN A 8 1.99 -14.61 -26.01
C GLN A 8 3.31 -15.39 -26.03
N SER A 9 4.21 -15.17 -25.05
CA SER A 9 5.45 -15.94 -24.93
C SER A 9 5.30 -17.27 -24.18
N SER A 10 4.14 -17.53 -23.57
CA SER A 10 3.96 -18.69 -22.70
C SER A 10 3.62 -19.97 -23.46
N ASP A 11 4.05 -21.10 -22.92
CA ASP A 11 3.82 -22.43 -23.49
C ASP A 11 2.32 -22.78 -23.63
N CYS A 12 1.47 -22.26 -22.73
CA CYS A 12 0.03 -22.48 -22.80
C CYS A 12 -0.59 -21.95 -24.10
N VAL A 13 -0.09 -20.82 -24.63
CA VAL A 13 -0.60 -20.23 -25.87
C VAL A 13 0.24 -20.69 -27.07
N MET A 14 1.56 -20.74 -26.93
CA MET A 14 2.49 -21.06 -28.04
C MET A 14 2.47 -22.54 -28.42
N ILE A 15 2.51 -23.43 -27.43
CA ILE A 15 2.65 -24.88 -27.65
C ILE A 15 1.28 -25.54 -27.58
N GLN A 16 0.55 -25.32 -26.48
CA GLN A 16 -0.75 -25.98 -26.24
C GLN A 16 -1.91 -25.34 -27.03
N ARG A 17 -1.69 -24.17 -27.65
CA ARG A 17 -2.67 -23.44 -28.49
C ARG A 17 -4.00 -23.13 -27.77
N ASN A 18 -3.96 -23.03 -26.45
CA ASN A 18 -5.13 -22.64 -25.67
C ASN A 18 -5.45 -21.16 -25.87
N LYS A 19 -6.72 -20.78 -25.67
CA LYS A 19 -7.06 -19.36 -25.68
C LYS A 19 -6.40 -18.67 -24.48
N PRO A 20 -5.92 -17.42 -24.62
CA PRO A 20 -5.28 -16.69 -23.52
C PRO A 20 -6.16 -16.57 -22.26
N ALA A 21 -7.48 -16.54 -22.43
CA ALA A 21 -8.44 -16.51 -21.33
C ALA A 21 -8.48 -17.83 -20.53
N ASP A 22 -8.29 -18.97 -21.19
CA ASP A 22 -8.30 -20.29 -20.57
C ASP A 22 -7.01 -20.53 -19.78
N CYS A 23 -5.88 -20.02 -20.26
CA CYS A 23 -4.58 -20.05 -19.55
C CYS A 23 -4.59 -19.30 -18.20
N LEU A 24 -5.56 -18.40 -17.97
CA LEU A 24 -5.69 -17.66 -16.71
C LEU A 24 -6.56 -18.38 -15.66
N ARG A 25 -7.18 -19.50 -16.02
CA ARG A 25 -7.98 -20.34 -15.12
C ARG A 25 -7.14 -21.48 -14.53
N SER A 26 -7.49 -21.95 -13.34
CA SER A 26 -6.92 -23.19 -12.79
C SER A 26 -7.48 -24.38 -13.61
N PRO A 27 -6.68 -25.41 -13.93
CA PRO A 27 -5.32 -25.72 -13.42
C PRO A 27 -4.16 -25.14 -14.23
N LEU A 28 -4.39 -24.66 -15.46
CA LEU A 28 -3.31 -24.25 -16.39
C LEU A 28 -2.49 -23.07 -15.88
N LEU A 29 -3.07 -22.25 -15.01
CA LEU A 29 -2.36 -21.14 -14.40
C LEU A 29 -1.20 -21.58 -13.49
N GLU A 30 -1.33 -22.70 -12.81
CA GLU A 30 -0.34 -23.16 -11.83
C GLU A 30 0.93 -23.68 -12.53
N THR A 31 0.79 -24.21 -13.74
CA THR A 31 1.91 -24.68 -14.57
C THR A 31 2.65 -23.54 -15.28
N MET A 32 2.11 -22.31 -15.25
CA MET A 32 2.68 -21.16 -15.95
C MET A 32 3.84 -20.51 -15.19
N PRO A 33 4.74 -19.80 -15.89
CA PRO A 33 5.85 -19.09 -15.25
C PRO A 33 5.39 -18.11 -14.17
N THR A 34 6.14 -18.04 -13.07
CA THR A 34 5.88 -17.16 -11.91
C THR A 34 5.67 -15.71 -12.32
N LYS A 35 6.40 -15.23 -13.34
CA LYS A 35 6.23 -13.89 -13.93
C LYS A 35 4.81 -13.64 -14.41
N CYS A 36 4.20 -14.58 -15.14
CA CYS A 36 2.83 -14.41 -15.65
C CYS A 36 1.80 -14.52 -14.51
N GLN A 37 2.05 -15.36 -13.50
CA GLN A 37 1.21 -15.46 -12.31
C GLN A 37 1.19 -14.15 -11.50
N GLN A 38 2.36 -13.53 -11.30
CA GLN A 38 2.48 -12.22 -10.66
C GLN A 38 1.75 -11.13 -11.45
N LEU A 39 1.93 -11.11 -12.77
CA LEU A 39 1.24 -10.15 -13.65
C LEU A 39 -0.28 -10.33 -13.62
N LYS A 40 -0.81 -11.55 -13.51
CA LYS A 40 -2.25 -11.79 -13.30
C LYS A 40 -2.73 -11.17 -11.98
N LYS A 41 -1.99 -11.40 -10.89
CA LYS A 41 -2.34 -10.83 -9.57
C LYS A 41 -2.40 -9.30 -9.64
N GLY A 42 -1.39 -8.67 -10.24
CA GLY A 42 -1.35 -7.22 -10.45
C GLY A 42 -2.49 -6.71 -11.34
N TYR A 43 -2.80 -7.41 -12.42
CA TYR A 43 -3.92 -7.05 -13.30
C TYR A 43 -5.28 -7.14 -12.60
N GLY A 44 -5.50 -8.15 -11.76
CA GLY A 44 -6.71 -8.29 -10.95
C GLY A 44 -6.86 -7.14 -9.95
N GLN A 45 -5.77 -6.72 -9.31
CA GLN A 45 -5.76 -5.55 -8.43
C GLN A 45 -6.05 -4.25 -9.21
N CYS A 46 -5.46 -4.09 -10.39
CA CYS A 46 -5.70 -2.95 -11.29
C CYS A 46 -7.17 -2.82 -11.67
N LYS A 47 -7.78 -3.91 -12.17
CA LYS A 47 -9.22 -3.97 -12.48
C LYS A 47 -10.08 -3.63 -11.27
N ARG A 48 -9.73 -4.15 -10.08
CA ARG A 48 -10.47 -3.84 -8.84
C ARG A 48 -10.36 -2.35 -8.46
N GLY A 49 -9.18 -1.75 -8.63
CA GLY A 49 -8.96 -0.31 -8.40
C GLY A 49 -9.77 0.59 -9.34
N MET A 50 -10.04 0.15 -10.57
CA MET A 50 -10.89 0.90 -11.50
C MET A 50 -12.37 0.94 -11.10
N VAL A 51 -12.83 -0.02 -10.29
CA VAL A 51 -14.21 -0.09 -9.81
C VAL A 51 -14.35 0.54 -8.42
N ASP A 52 -13.28 0.53 -7.61
CA ASP A 52 -13.27 1.12 -6.28
C ASP A 52 -13.21 2.67 -6.36
N MET A 53 -14.30 3.34 -5.95
CA MET A 53 -14.42 4.80 -5.96
C MET A 53 -13.30 5.49 -5.17
N ARG A 54 -12.78 4.86 -4.11
CA ARG A 54 -11.68 5.42 -3.31
C ARG A 54 -10.36 5.44 -4.07
N LYS A 55 -10.15 4.51 -5.00
CA LYS A 55 -8.90 4.31 -5.75
C LYS A 55 -8.93 4.86 -7.17
N ARG A 56 -10.12 5.18 -7.71
CA ARG A 56 -10.29 5.80 -9.03
C ARG A 56 -9.52 7.12 -9.19
N PHE A 57 -9.59 8.00 -8.19
CA PHE A 57 -8.97 9.32 -8.25
C PHE A 57 -7.48 9.31 -7.88
N ARG A 58 -7.11 8.49 -6.90
CA ARG A 58 -5.74 8.43 -6.37
C ARG A 58 -4.84 7.45 -7.14
N GLY A 59 -5.42 6.65 -8.03
CA GLY A 59 -4.74 5.57 -8.70
C GLY A 59 -4.58 4.34 -7.80
N ASN A 60 -4.20 3.23 -8.42
CA ASN A 60 -3.85 2.03 -7.69
C ASN A 60 -2.41 2.15 -7.19
N GLN A 61 -2.19 1.76 -5.93
CA GLN A 61 -0.86 1.71 -5.32
C GLN A 61 0.08 0.82 -6.15
N PRO A 62 1.35 1.20 -6.34
CA PRO A 62 2.31 0.38 -7.07
C PRO A 62 2.57 -0.91 -6.29
N ILE A 63 2.68 -2.03 -7.02
CA ILE A 63 2.91 -3.36 -6.44
C ILE A 63 4.23 -3.42 -5.64
N ALA A 64 5.19 -2.55 -5.98
CA ALA A 64 6.49 -2.43 -5.30
C ALA A 64 6.40 -1.80 -3.91
N ILE A 65 5.36 -1.01 -3.61
CA ILE A 65 5.08 -0.53 -2.25
C ILE A 65 4.25 -1.62 -1.57
N GLY A 66 4.91 -2.73 -1.25
CA GLY A 66 4.31 -3.80 -0.47
C GLY A 66 4.11 -3.31 0.96
N LYS A 67 2.86 -3.27 1.42
CA LYS A 67 2.58 -3.27 2.86
C LYS A 67 2.96 -4.65 3.40
N GLU A 68 4.22 -4.81 3.77
CA GLU A 68 4.61 -5.93 4.63
C GLU A 68 4.21 -5.58 6.06
N ASN A 69 3.29 -6.38 6.64
CA ASN A 69 2.86 -6.29 8.03
C ASN A 69 2.15 -4.99 8.47
N GLY A 70 1.53 -4.25 7.55
CA GLY A 70 0.79 -3.02 7.89
C GLY A 70 1.67 -1.83 8.27
N VAL A 71 2.99 -2.01 8.26
CA VAL A 71 3.96 -0.95 8.43
C VAL A 71 4.13 -0.26 7.09
N GLU A 72 3.76 1.02 7.04
CA GLU A 72 4.01 1.86 5.87
C GLU A 72 5.47 2.27 5.91
N THR A 73 6.32 1.62 5.12
CA THR A 73 7.70 2.09 4.96
C THR A 73 7.66 3.48 4.31
N PRO A 74 8.42 4.47 4.83
CA PRO A 74 8.39 5.82 4.31
C PRO A 74 8.94 5.80 2.88
N SER A 75 8.04 5.80 1.91
CA SER A 75 8.40 5.86 0.49
C SER A 75 8.73 7.31 0.13
N GLU A 76 9.88 7.51 -0.50
CA GLU A 76 10.19 8.76 -1.17
C GLU A 76 9.09 9.07 -2.17
N GLN A 77 8.61 10.32 -2.19
CA GLN A 77 7.64 10.71 -3.20
C GLN A 77 8.26 10.60 -4.59
N LEU A 78 7.44 10.22 -5.57
CA LEU A 78 7.85 10.04 -6.98
C LEU A 78 8.58 11.27 -7.56
N TYR A 79 8.36 12.45 -6.98
CA TYR A 79 8.99 13.71 -7.34
C TYR A 79 9.73 14.32 -6.15
N ALA A 80 10.91 13.79 -5.81
CA ALA A 80 11.93 14.37 -4.91
C ALA A 80 11.40 15.08 -3.65
N GLY A 81 10.27 14.62 -3.11
CA GLY A 81 9.49 15.30 -2.10
C GLY A 81 9.57 14.53 -0.80
N LYS A 82 9.92 15.23 0.28
CA LYS A 82 9.74 14.68 1.62
C LYS A 82 8.23 14.58 1.89
N PRO A 83 7.70 13.44 2.37
CA PRO A 83 6.29 13.36 2.68
C PRO A 83 5.96 14.33 3.82
N ALA A 84 4.80 14.99 3.72
CA ALA A 84 4.38 16.08 4.60
C ALA A 84 4.48 15.76 6.10
N PHE A 85 4.45 14.48 6.46
CA PHE A 85 4.45 14.01 7.85
C PHE A 85 5.75 13.33 8.31
N SER A 86 6.79 13.20 7.44
CA SER A 86 8.05 12.50 7.80
C SER A 86 8.85 13.15 8.93
N GLY A 87 8.67 14.45 9.18
CA GLY A 87 9.43 15.16 10.23
C GLY A 87 8.56 16.03 11.14
N ALA A 88 7.28 16.21 10.80
CA ALA A 88 6.36 17.02 11.60
C ALA A 88 5.66 16.23 12.71
N VAL A 89 5.59 14.90 12.56
CA VAL A 89 4.88 14.02 13.49
C VAL A 89 5.91 13.19 14.25
N LYS A 90 5.89 13.29 15.58
CA LYS A 90 6.69 12.42 16.44
C LYS A 90 6.18 10.99 16.27
N VAL A 91 7.09 10.04 16.11
CA VAL A 91 6.73 8.61 16.13
C VAL A 91 6.34 8.28 17.56
N THR A 92 5.11 7.85 17.79
CA THR A 92 4.61 7.53 19.13
C THR A 92 4.53 6.02 19.33
N ASP A 93 5.06 5.55 20.46
CA ASP A 93 5.01 4.14 20.87
C ASP A 93 3.72 3.77 21.62
N GLY A 94 2.75 4.70 21.69
CA GLY A 94 1.47 4.52 22.38
C GLY A 94 1.55 4.45 23.91
N GLN A 95 2.75 4.60 24.49
CA GLN A 95 3.00 4.63 25.94
C GLN A 95 3.30 6.04 26.47
N GLU A 96 3.05 7.08 25.69
CA GLU A 96 3.32 8.46 26.11
C GLU A 96 2.31 8.92 27.17
N PRO A 97 2.76 9.66 28.20
CA PRO A 97 1.85 10.26 29.17
C PRO A 97 0.94 11.27 28.47
N ALA A 98 -0.32 11.33 28.89
CA ALA A 98 -1.26 12.32 28.38
C ALA A 98 -0.73 13.74 28.64
N GLU A 99 -0.85 14.61 27.63
CA GLU A 99 -0.51 16.02 27.76
C GLU A 99 -1.43 16.67 28.81
N LYS A 100 -0.84 17.33 29.82
CA LYS A 100 -1.60 17.98 30.90
C LYS A 100 -2.48 19.11 30.32
N ASP A 101 -3.73 19.22 30.78
CA ASP A 101 -4.61 20.32 30.38
C ASP A 101 -4.03 21.65 30.88
N TRP A 102 -4.14 22.70 30.06
CA TRP A 102 -3.65 24.04 30.41
C TRP A 102 -4.32 24.57 31.69
N ARG A 103 -5.58 24.17 31.95
CA ARG A 103 -6.29 24.52 33.18
C ARG A 103 -5.66 23.92 34.43
N GLU A 104 -5.17 22.69 34.33
CA GLU A 104 -4.50 22.02 35.45
C GLU A 104 -3.17 22.71 35.73
N ILE A 105 -2.42 23.07 34.69
CA ILE A 105 -1.16 23.82 34.81
C ILE A 105 -1.40 25.20 35.43
N GLU A 106 -2.44 25.93 35.00
CA GLU A 106 -2.78 27.24 35.58
C GLU A 106 -3.24 27.13 37.03
N ASN A 107 -4.05 26.13 37.37
CA ASN A 107 -4.48 25.90 38.74
C ASN A 107 -3.32 25.46 39.65
N GLU A 108 -2.40 24.63 39.15
CA GLU A 108 -1.17 24.25 39.86
C GLU A 108 -0.33 25.50 40.15
N LYS A 109 -0.09 26.36 39.14
CA LYS A 109 0.61 27.64 39.31
C LYS A 109 -0.06 28.57 40.31
N TYR A 110 -1.38 28.74 40.21
CA TYR A 110 -2.13 29.58 41.16
C TYR A 110 -2.03 29.07 42.60
N ARG A 111 -2.00 27.75 42.80
CA ARG A 111 -1.81 27.14 44.12
C ARG A 111 -0.39 27.35 44.66
N GLU A 112 0.62 27.26 43.81
CA GLU A 112 2.01 27.53 44.16
C GLU A 112 2.23 29.01 44.52
N GLU A 113 1.62 29.94 43.78
CA GLU A 113 1.71 31.39 44.04
C GLU A 113 1.02 31.82 45.34
N ASN A 114 -0.06 31.14 45.74
CA ASN A 114 -0.83 31.47 46.94
C ASN A 114 -0.45 30.64 48.18
N GLN A 115 0.57 29.80 48.09
CA GLN A 115 1.13 29.08 49.23
C GLN A 115 2.21 29.94 49.91
N ILE A 116 1.86 30.54 51.06
CA ILE A 116 2.81 31.01 52.09
C ILE A 116 3.20 29.82 52.98
#